data_AF-A0A656Z9V4-F1
#
_entry.id   AF-A0A656Z9V4-F1
#
_cell.length_a   1.000
_cell.length_b   1.000
_cell.length_c   1.000
_cell.angle_alpha   90.00
_cell.angle_beta   90.00
_cell.angle_gamma   90.00
#
_symmetry.space_group_name_H-M   'P 1'
#
loop_
_entity.id
_entity.type
_entity.pdbx_description
1 polymer ?
#
loop_
_entity_poly.entity_id
_entity_poly.type
_entity_poly.pdbx_seq_one_letter_code
_entity_poly.pdbx_strand_id
1 'polypeptide(L)' 'MLSHQDPEYLRTRLQVLIVEHRDLDEAIAQLTEKPGKDEMLLQRLKKRKLQLKDRIALLERLLEPDVPA' A
#
# COMPACT_ATOMS: atom_id res chain seq x y z
N MET A 1 -15.97 -17.48 12.79
CA MET A 1 -15.24 -16.21 12.86
C MET A 1 -13.98 -16.39 12.05
N LEU A 2 -13.75 -15.57 11.01
CA LEU A 2 -12.47 -15.58 10.29
C LEU A 2 -11.42 -15.01 11.25
N SER A 3 -10.51 -15.85 11.70
CA SER A 3 -9.37 -15.42 12.51
C SER A 3 -8.54 -14.45 11.67
N HIS A 4 -8.08 -13.34 12.27
CA HIS A 4 -7.22 -12.35 11.60
C HIS A 4 -5.85 -12.91 11.19
N GLN A 5 -5.59 -14.19 11.46
CA GLN A 5 -4.42 -14.97 11.09
C GLN A 5 -4.70 -16.03 10.00
N ASP A 6 -5.93 -16.07 9.45
CA ASP A 6 -6.24 -16.94 8.31
C ASP A 6 -5.46 -16.48 7.07
N PRO A 7 -4.63 -17.33 6.45
CA PRO A 7 -3.89 -16.99 5.24
C PRO A 7 -4.76 -16.43 4.11
N GLU A 8 -5.99 -16.92 3.94
CA GLU A 8 -6.90 -16.44 2.88
C GLU A 8 -7.38 -15.01 3.17
N TYR A 9 -7.63 -14.69 4.44
CA TYR A 9 -7.95 -13.33 4.86
C TYR A 9 -6.77 -12.39 4.63
N LEU A 10 -5.55 -12.82 4.98
CA LEU A 10 -4.33 -12.04 4.77
C LEU A 10 -4.03 -11.81 3.28
N ARG A 11 -4.24 -12.83 2.42
CA ARG A 11 -4.12 -12.70 0.95
C ARG A 11 -5.13 -11.72 0.37
N THR A 12 -6.38 -11.80 0.82
CA THR A 12 -7.43 -10.85 0.40
C THR A 12 -7.06 -9.43 0.82
N ARG A 13 -6.60 -9.25 2.07
CA ARG A 13 -6.16 -7.95 2.57
C ARG A 13 -4.97 -7.42 1.79
N LEU A 14 -3.99 -8.27 1.48
CA LEU A 14 -2.81 -7.92 0.69
C LEU A 14 -3.22 -7.40 -0.70
N GLN A 15 -4.12 -8.09 -1.41
CA GLN A 15 -4.62 -7.65 -2.71
C GLN A 15 -5.29 -6.28 -2.63
N VAL A 16 -6.12 -6.04 -1.61
CA VAL A 16 -6.74 -4.72 -1.40
C VAL A 16 -5.68 -3.64 -1.21
N LEU A 17 -4.65 -3.88 -0.38
CA LEU A 17 -3.59 -2.89 -0.17
C LEU A 17 -2.77 -2.62 -1.43
N ILE A 18 -2.51 -3.64 -2.26
CA ILE A 18 -1.80 -3.49 -3.54
C ILE A 18 -2.59 -2.60 -4.50
N VAL A 19 -3.92 -2.82 -4.60
CA VAL A 19 -4.81 -1.97 -5.41
C VAL A 19 -4.80 -0.54 -4.89
N GLU A 20 -5.02 -0.33 -3.58
CA GLU A 20 -4.97 1.02 -2.98
C GLU A 20 -3.61 1.71 -3.20
N HIS A 21 -2.51 0.98 -3.14
CA HIS A 21 -1.18 1.51 -3.37
C HIS A 21 -0.99 1.96 -4.82
N ARG A 22 -1.51 1.19 -5.79
CA ARG A 22 -1.49 1.55 -7.20
C ARG A 22 -2.35 2.78 -7.48
N ASP A 23 -3.56 2.83 -6.93
CA ASP A 23 -4.45 3.99 -7.07
C ASP A 23 -3.80 5.27 -6.53
N LEU A 24 -3.10 5.18 -5.40
CA LEU A 24 -2.33 6.31 -4.87
C LEU A 24 -1.18 6.72 -5.78
N ASP A 25 -0.53 5.78 -6.46
CA ASP A 25 0.54 6.10 -7.40
C ASP A 25 0.00 6.86 -8.62
N GLU A 26 -1.11 6.40 -9.18
CA GLU A 26 -1.79 7.07 -10.30
C GLU A 26 -2.28 8.48 -9.89
N ALA A 27 -2.83 8.63 -8.68
CA ALA A 27 -3.23 9.93 -8.15
C ALA A 27 -2.03 10.89 -7.95
N ILE A 28 -0.90 10.38 -7.47
CA ILE A 28 0.34 11.15 -7.31
C ILE A 28 0.87 11.60 -8.66
N ALA A 29 0.88 10.71 -9.67
CA ALA A 29 1.32 11.04 -11.02
C ALA A 29 0.48 12.19 -11.61
N GLN A 30 -0.85 12.03 -11.59
CA GLN A 30 -1.79 13.05 -12.08
C GLN A 30 -1.65 14.39 -11.36
N LEU A 31 -1.46 14.39 -10.03
CA LEU A 31 -1.26 15.63 -9.26
C LEU A 31 0.08 16.30 -9.59
N THR A 32 1.11 15.50 -9.89
CA THR A 32 2.46 16.00 -10.16
C THR A 32 2.54 16.76 -11.49
N GLU A 33 1.74 16.38 -12.47
CA GLU A 33 1.66 16.99 -13.80
C GLU A 33 0.85 18.30 -13.83
N LYS A 34 0.05 18.58 -12.79
CA LYS A 34 -0.76 19.80 -12.73
C LYS A 34 0.09 21.05 -12.46
N PRO A 35 -0.10 22.15 -13.21
CA PRO A 35 0.50 23.44 -12.87
C PRO A 35 -0.08 23.97 -11.55
N GLY A 36 0.76 24.51 -10.69
CA GLY A 36 0.33 24.99 -9.35
C GLY A 36 -0.11 23.88 -8.40
N LYS A 37 0.41 22.66 -8.57
CA LYS A 37 0.10 21.50 -7.72
C LYS A 37 0.23 21.82 -6.23
N ASP A 38 -0.70 21.29 -5.44
CA ASP A 38 -0.67 21.38 -3.99
C ASP A 38 0.43 20.46 -3.45
N GLU A 39 1.57 21.07 -3.08
CA GLU A 39 2.71 20.34 -2.52
C GLU A 39 2.38 19.66 -1.20
N MET A 40 1.53 20.27 -0.36
CA MET A 40 1.16 19.69 0.93
C MET A 40 0.31 18.42 0.73
N LEU A 41 -0.63 18.45 -0.22
CA LEU A 41 -1.39 17.27 -0.62
C LEU A 41 -0.46 16.20 -1.21
N LEU A 42 0.46 16.58 -2.09
CA LEU A 42 1.42 15.65 -2.70
C LEU A 42 2.28 14.93 -1.64
N GLN A 43 2.76 15.66 -0.63
CA GLN A 43 3.51 15.08 0.49
C GLN A 43 2.66 14.11 1.31
N ARG A 44 1.40 14.44 1.58
CA ARG A 44 0.47 13.55 2.30
C ARG A 44 0.20 12.26 1.53
N LEU A 45 -0.01 12.35 0.22
CA LEU A 45 -0.23 11.18 -0.64
C LEU A 45 1.00 10.28 -0.69
N LYS A 46 2.20 10.86 -0.87
CA LYS A 46 3.47 10.10 -0.84
C LYS A 46 3.69 9.40 0.50
N LYS A 47 3.41 10.08 1.61
CA LYS A 47 3.50 9.48 2.95
C LYS A 47 2.53 8.31 3.11
N ARG A 48 1.29 8.45 2.64
CA ARG A 48 0.30 7.37 2.66
C ARG A 48 0.74 6.19 1.79
N LYS A 49 1.28 6.44 0.60
CA LYS A 49 1.83 5.41 -0.29
C LYS A 49 2.95 4.63 0.39
N LEU A 50 3.88 5.32 1.07
CA LEU A 50 4.96 4.67 1.84
C LEU A 50 4.40 3.76 2.94
N GLN A 51 3.41 4.24 3.70
CA GLN A 51 2.76 3.43 4.75
C GLN A 51 2.05 2.19 4.19
N LEU A 52 1.43 2.29 3.01
CA LEU A 52 0.85 1.11 2.35
C LEU A 52 1.92 0.12 1.92
N LYS A 53 3.03 0.60 1.34
CA LYS A 53 4.17 -0.25 0.98
C LYS A 53 4.71 -1.02 2.19
N ASP A 54 4.89 -0.34 3.33
CA ASP A 54 5.38 -0.98 4.56
C ASP A 54 4.41 -2.06 5.08
N ARG A 55 3.10 -1.79 4.99
CA ARG A 55 2.06 -2.77 5.37
C ARG A 55 1.98 -3.96 4.42
N ILE A 56 2.13 -3.72 3.12
CA ILE A 56 2.21 -4.77 2.10
C ILE A 56 3.39 -5.69 2.42
N ALA A 57 4.58 -5.13 2.61
CA ALA A 57 5.77 -5.91 2.96
C ALA A 57 5.62 -6.71 4.26
N LEU A 58 4.92 -6.15 5.26
CA LEU A 58 4.60 -6.88 6.49
C LEU A 58 3.65 -8.07 6.23
N LEU A 59 2.59 -7.88 5.44
CA LEU A 59 1.64 -8.95 5.11
C LEU A 59 2.29 -10.03 4.24
N GLU A 60 3.13 -9.65 3.29
CA GLU A 60 3.92 -10.58 2.47
C GLU A 60 4.80 -11.45 3.36
N ARG A 61 5.53 -10.86 4.32
CA ARG A 61 6.35 -11.61 5.28
C ARG A 61 5.54 -12.53 6.20
N LEU A 62 4.30 -12.17 6.55
CA LEU A 62 3.43 -13.03 7.34
C LEU A 62 2.89 -14.22 6.51
N LEU A 63 2.73 -14.03 5.19
CA LEU A 63 2.26 -15.05 4.26
C LEU A 63 3.41 -15.94 3.73
N GLU A 64 4.64 -15.42 3.70
CA GLU A 64 5.86 -16.09 3.28
C GLU A 64 6.82 -16.20 4.47
N PRO A 65 6.62 -17.17 5.38
CA PRO A 65 7.44 -17.31 6.58
C PRO A 65 8.90 -17.72 6.31
N ASP A 66 9.29 -17.96 5.05
CA ASP A 66 10.54 -18.66 4.69
C ASP A 66 11.48 -17.83 3.78
N VAL A 67 11.57 -16.52 4.01
CA VAL A 67 12.59 -15.67 3.37
C VAL A 67 13.69 -15.36 4.39
N PRO A 68 14.81 -16.12 4.43
CA PRO A 68 15.98 -15.73 5.20
C PRO A 68 16.55 -14.42 4.61
N ALA A 69 16.68 -13.41 5.48
CA ALA A 69 17.28 -12.12 5.17
C ALA A 69 18.79 -12.22 4.88
#